data_AF-A0A6B3M862-F1
#
_entry.id   AF-A0A6B3M862-F1
#
_cell.length_a   1.000
_cell.length_b   1.000
_cell.length_c   1.000
_cell.angle_alpha   90.00
_cell.angle_beta   90.00
_cell.angle_gamma   90.00
#
_symmetry.space_group_name_H-M   'P 1'
#
loop_
_entity.id
_entity.type
_entity.pdbx_description
1 polymer ?
#
loop_
_entity_poly.entity_id
_entity_poly.type
_entity_poly.pdbx_seq_one_letter_code
_entity_poly.pdbx_strand_id
1 'polypeptide(L)'
;MSDDYAIVGAKNEDEKGTHAGAVYIFQRDGDNWQQQAKLTGADREADDKFGFCVGISGDYTIVGAYLEDEKATQAGAAYIFQPPNLLERRI
;
A
#
# COMPACT_ATOMS: atom_id res chain seq x y z
N MET A 1 4.36 13.51 -4.03
CA MET A 1 2.93 13.65 -3.72
C MET A 1 2.30 14.19 -4.99
N SER A 2 1.29 13.53 -5.54
CA SER A 2 0.39 14.20 -6.47
C SER A 2 -0.50 15.11 -5.64
N ASP A 3 -0.85 16.29 -6.14
CA ASP A 3 -1.44 17.35 -5.31
C ASP A 3 -2.74 16.93 -4.58
N ASP A 4 -3.41 15.87 -5.06
CA ASP A 4 -4.68 15.37 -4.52
C ASP A 4 -4.63 14.02 -3.79
N TYR A 5 -3.48 13.33 -3.76
CA TYR A 5 -3.38 12.01 -3.10
C TYR A 5 -2.23 11.93 -2.11
N ALA A 6 -2.53 11.33 -0.96
CA ALA A 6 -1.55 10.95 0.05
C ALA A 6 -1.54 9.43 0.24
N ILE A 7 -0.33 8.90 0.41
CA ILE A 7 -0.08 7.50 0.71
C ILE A 7 0.58 7.41 2.09
N VAL A 8 -0.01 6.62 2.98
CA VAL A 8 0.42 6.52 4.38
C VAL A 8 0.70 5.07 4.72
N GLY A 9 1.92 4.78 5.13
CA GLY A 9 2.33 3.46 5.62
C GLY A 9 1.97 3.28 7.09
N ALA A 10 1.39 2.11 7.41
CA ALA A 10 1.03 1.68 8.75
C ALA A 10 1.66 0.32 9.05
N LYS A 11 3.00 0.29 9.10
CA LYS A 11 3.80 -0.95 9.25
C LYS A 11 3.56 -1.80 10.51
N ASN A 12 2.83 -1.28 11.49
CA ASN A 12 2.49 -1.98 12.74
C ASN A 12 0.97 -2.25 12.82
N GLU A 13 0.30 -2.31 11.68
CA GLU A 13 -1.11 -2.66 11.60
C GLU A 13 -1.31 -4.17 11.80
N ASP A 14 -2.31 -4.54 12.60
CA ASP A 14 -2.41 -5.88 13.18
C ASP A 14 -3.60 -6.73 12.67
N GLU A 15 -4.41 -6.25 11.72
CA GLU A 15 -5.67 -6.93 11.33
C GLU A 15 -5.48 -8.35 10.77
N LYS A 16 -4.35 -8.62 10.09
CA LYS A 16 -4.04 -9.95 9.54
C LYS A 16 -3.04 -10.75 10.38
N GLY A 17 -2.36 -10.11 11.32
CA GLY A 17 -1.29 -10.66 12.15
C GLY A 17 -0.51 -9.53 12.79
N THR A 18 0.13 -9.79 13.94
CA THR A 18 0.90 -8.79 14.67
C THR A 18 1.96 -8.14 13.76
N HIS A 19 1.86 -6.83 13.60
CA HIS A 19 2.66 -5.98 12.74
C HIS A 19 2.76 -6.43 11.27
N ALA A 20 1.73 -7.10 10.74
CA ALA A 20 1.69 -7.47 9.33
C ALA A 20 1.73 -6.22 8.43
N GLY A 21 1.13 -5.13 8.89
CA GLY A 21 1.23 -3.82 8.27
C GLY A 21 0.22 -3.58 7.14
N ALA A 22 -0.05 -2.30 6.86
CA ALA A 22 -0.98 -1.86 5.83
C ALA A 22 -0.52 -0.54 5.21
N VAL A 23 -1.14 -0.17 4.10
CA VAL A 23 -1.00 1.16 3.49
C VAL A 23 -2.38 1.74 3.26
N TYR A 24 -2.52 3.04 3.46
CA TYR A 24 -3.77 3.76 3.27
C TYR A 24 -3.61 4.84 2.20
N ILE A 25 -4.56 4.91 1.29
CA ILE A 25 -4.65 5.98 0.28
C ILE A 25 -5.73 6.95 0.72
N PHE A 26 -5.37 8.23 0.77
CA PHE A 26 -6.30 9.33 1.00
C PHE A 26 -6.35 10.23 -0.22
N GLN A 27 -7.55 10.69 -0.55
CA GLN A 27 -7.78 11.73 -1.54
C GLN A 27 -8.22 13.00 -0.83
N ARG A 28 -7.69 14.14 -1.29
CA ARG A 28 -8.10 15.45 -0.82
C ARG A 28 -9.38 15.90 -1.53
N ASP A 29 -10.35 16.36 -0.75
CA ASP A 29 -11.57 17.03 -1.22
C ASP A 29 -11.73 18.36 -0.47
N GLY A 30 -11.30 19.45 -1.13
CA GLY A 30 -11.12 20.75 -0.49
C GLY A 30 -10.07 20.69 0.63
N ASP A 31 -10.49 20.99 1.86
CA ASP A 31 -9.66 20.88 3.06
C ASP A 31 -9.77 19.52 3.77
N ASN A 32 -10.64 18.63 3.27
CA ASN A 32 -10.87 17.32 3.85
C ASN A 32 -9.99 16.26 3.20
N TRP A 33 -9.60 15.25 3.98
CA TRP A 33 -8.95 14.04 3.48
C TRP A 33 -9.87 12.85 3.71
N GLN A 34 -10.18 12.13 2.64
CA GLN A 34 -11.05 10.96 2.67
C GLN A 34 -10.25 9.72 2.32
N GLN A 35 -10.32 8.68 3.15
CA GLN A 35 -9.69 7.40 2.87
C GLN A 35 -10.39 6.74 1.67
N GLN A 36 -9.64 6.49 0.60
CA GLN A 36 -10.14 5.83 -0.61
C GLN A 36 -9.91 4.32 -0.58
N ALA A 37 -8.78 3.88 -0.02
CA ALA A 37 -8.41 2.47 -0.01
C ALA A 37 -7.50 2.12 1.17
N LYS A 38 -7.60 0.86 1.58
CA LYS A 38 -6.58 0.14 2.36
C LYS A 38 -5.92 -0.87 1.43
N LEU A 39 -4.61 -0.77 1.27
CA LEU A 39 -3.79 -1.72 0.53
C LEU A 39 -3.08 -2.65 1.51
N THR A 40 -2.99 -3.91 1.12
CA THR A 40 -2.30 -4.97 1.87
C THR A 40 -1.57 -5.88 0.91
N GLY A 41 -0.39 -6.38 1.28
CA GLY A 41 0.25 -7.49 0.57
C GLY A 41 -0.67 -8.72 0.58
N ALA A 42 -0.73 -9.45 -0.54
CA ALA A 42 -1.61 -10.63 -0.65
C ALA A 42 -1.10 -11.81 0.20
N ASP A 43 0.22 -11.87 0.32
CA ASP A 43 1.05 -12.82 1.06
C ASP A 43 1.49 -12.29 2.43
N ARG A 44 1.04 -11.09 2.85
CA ARG A 44 1.51 -10.51 4.12
C ARG A 44 1.20 -11.42 5.31
N GLU A 45 2.21 -11.69 6.11
CA GLU A 45 2.16 -12.42 7.37
C GLU A 45 2.57 -11.52 8.55
N ALA A 46 2.62 -12.11 9.75
CA ALA A 46 3.03 -11.36 10.94
C ALA A 46 4.48 -10.87 10.82
N ASP A 47 4.72 -9.67 11.32
CA ASP A 47 6.02 -9.00 11.33
C ASP A 47 6.67 -8.63 9.97
N ASP A 48 6.04 -8.88 8.82
CA ASP A 48 6.55 -8.46 7.50
C ASP A 48 6.80 -6.95 7.35
N LYS A 49 6.12 -6.15 8.18
CA LYS A 49 6.16 -4.68 8.16
C LYS A 49 5.75 -4.10 6.80
N PHE A 50 4.72 -4.64 6.16
CA PHE A 50 4.16 -4.08 4.94
C PHE A 50 3.78 -2.60 5.17
N GLY A 51 4.18 -1.71 4.26
CA GLY A 51 3.99 -0.28 4.43
C GLY A 51 5.12 0.40 5.23
N PHE A 52 6.28 -0.23 5.37
CA PHE A 52 7.45 0.39 5.99
C PHE A 52 7.94 1.62 5.21
N CYS A 53 7.98 1.51 3.88
CA CYS A 53 8.23 2.60 2.97
C CYS A 53 7.19 2.60 1.85
N VAL A 54 6.85 3.79 1.37
CA VAL A 54 5.84 4.00 0.33
C VAL A 54 6.29 5.05 -0.66
N GLY A 55 5.93 4.86 -1.93
CA GLY A 55 6.13 5.83 -2.99
C GLY A 55 4.92 5.85 -3.92
N ILE A 56 4.64 7.02 -4.50
CA ILE A 56 3.57 7.20 -5.47
C ILE A 56 4.07 8.04 -6.65
N SER A 57 3.77 7.59 -7.86
CA SER A 57 4.09 8.30 -9.10
C SER A 57 3.02 8.00 -10.14
N GLY A 58 2.26 9.03 -10.53
CA GLY A 58 1.05 8.84 -11.33
C GLY A 58 0.10 7.87 -10.63
N ASP A 59 -0.38 6.89 -11.38
CA ASP A 59 -1.29 5.85 -10.87
C ASP A 59 -0.57 4.69 -10.17
N TYR A 60 0.77 4.70 -10.12
CA TYR A 60 1.54 3.63 -9.50
C TYR A 60 1.88 3.95 -8.05
N THR A 61 1.60 2.99 -7.19
CA THR A 61 2.04 2.96 -5.80
C THR A 61 3.05 1.83 -5.62
N ILE A 62 4.19 2.11 -4.97
CA ILE A 62 5.14 1.11 -4.51
C ILE A 62 5.15 1.05 -2.99
N VAL A 63 5.19 -0.17 -2.45
CA VAL A 63 5.19 -0.43 -1.00
C VAL A 63 6.28 -1.43 -0.66
N GLY A 64 7.10 -1.14 0.36
CA GLY A 64 8.08 -2.09 0.89
C GLY A 64 7.58 -2.83 2.14
N ALA A 65 7.98 -4.09 2.24
CA ALA A 65 7.86 -4.94 3.43
C ALA A 65 9.25 -5.55 3.69
N TYR A 66 10.04 -4.93 4.57
CA TYR A 66 11.47 -5.27 4.67
C TYR A 66 11.77 -6.53 5.50
N LEU A 67 10.78 -7.06 6.22
CA LEU A 67 10.91 -8.29 7.00
C LEU A 67 10.16 -9.48 6.40
N GLU A 68 9.53 -9.30 5.24
CA GLU A 68 8.86 -10.37 4.50
C GLU A 68 9.82 -11.54 4.25
N ASP A 69 9.34 -12.76 4.46
CA ASP A 69 10.18 -13.95 4.54
C ASP A 69 9.67 -15.22 3.82
N GLU A 70 8.65 -15.13 2.95
CA GLU A 70 8.07 -16.26 2.19
C GLU A 70 9.16 -16.99 1.38
N LYS A 71 10.08 -16.23 0.77
CA LYS A 71 11.13 -16.78 -0.11
C LYS A 71 12.44 -17.10 0.60
N ALA A 72 12.78 -16.33 1.62
CA ALA A 72 13.97 -16.50 2.46
C ALA A 72 13.86 -15.59 3.69
N THR A 73 14.50 -15.99 4.80
CA THR A 73 14.46 -15.25 6.07
C THR A 73 14.72 -13.76 5.89
N GLN A 74 13.68 -12.94 6.08
CA GLN A 74 13.70 -11.48 6.02
C GLN A 74 14.37 -10.92 4.75
N ALA A 75 14.17 -11.60 3.62
CA ALA A 75 14.69 -11.13 2.34
C ALA A 75 14.02 -9.82 1.89
N GLY A 76 12.80 -9.60 2.38
CA GLY A 76 11.98 -8.44 2.07
C GLY A 76 11.32 -8.53 0.69
N ALA A 77 10.25 -7.75 0.54
CA ALA A 77 9.48 -7.66 -0.69
C ALA A 77 9.14 -6.21 -1.04
N ALA A 78 8.87 -5.98 -2.32
CA ALA A 78 8.31 -4.75 -2.84
C ALA A 78 7.06 -5.07 -3.67
N TYR A 79 6.00 -4.31 -3.42
CA TYR A 79 4.70 -4.49 -4.03
C TYR A 79 4.36 -3.27 -4.87
N ILE A 80 3.81 -3.50 -6.06
CA ILE A 80 3.33 -2.43 -6.95
C ILE A 80 1.82 -2.56 -7.07
N PHE A 81 1.13 -1.47 -6.78
CA PHE A 81 -0.32 -1.34 -6.93
C PHE A 81 -0.63 -0.31 -8.03
N GLN A 82 -1.67 -0.60 -8.79
CA GLN A 82 -2.27 0.29 -9.77
C GLN A 82 -3.79 0.27 -9.59
N PRO A 83 -4.49 1.40 -9.74
CA PRO A 83 -5.94 1.42 -9.88
C PRO A 83 -6.39 0.46 -10.98
N PRO A 84 -7.55 -0.20 -10.84
CA PRO A 84 -8.13 -0.94 -11.95
C PRO A 84 -8.32 0.00 -13.14
N ASN A 85 -7.85 -0.43 -14.31
CA ASN A 85 -7.95 0.34 -15.55
C ASN A 85 -9.45 0.50 -15.91
N LEU A 86 -10.05 1.65 -15.61
CA LEU A 86 -11.44 1.97 -15.99
C LEU A 86 -11.51 2.38 -17.47
N LEU A 87 -11.05 1.51 -18.36
CA LEU A 87 -11.30 1.68 -19.79
C LEU A 87 -12.64 1.02 -20.14
N GLU A 88 -13.73 1.78 -20.04
CA GLU A 88 -14.92 1.49 -20.85
C GLU A 88 -14.52 1.61 -22.32
N ARG A 89 -14.25 0.49 -22.98
CA ARG A 89 -14.25 0.43 -24.44
C ARG A 89 -15.69 0.58 -24.91
N ARG A 90 -16.10 1.80 -25.26
CA ARG A 90 -17.23 2.00 -26.17
C ARG A 90 -16.69 1.95 -27.60
N ILE A 91 -17.09 0.88 -28.30
CA ILE A 91 -17.19 0.85 -29.77
C ILE A 91 -18.37 1.71 -30.21
#